data_AF-A0A6P0NG60-F1
#
_entry.id   AF-A0A6P0NG60-F1
#
_cell.length_a   1.000
_cell.length_b   1.000
_cell.length_c   1.000
_cell.angle_alpha   90.00
_cell.angle_beta   90.00
_cell.angle_gamma   90.00
#
_symmetry.space_group_name_H-M   'P 1'
#
loop_
_entity.id
_entity.type
_entity.pdbx_description
1 polymer ?
#
loop_
_entity_poly.entity_id
_entity_poly.type
_entity_poly.pdbx_seq_one_letter_code
_entity_poly.pdbx_strand_id
1 'polypeptide(L)'
;MEKSWFSTNLKVVQNPSKPQIFSPSFMSSHAVSTDSENMGRKSKKMRLFLNPEQRRLVRQWFGVSRYVFNKTIKILQEGIVKANWKAIKTDLLNDLPEWCKVVPYQIKSIAIKDACTAVREAKKKYNKTSQINRVRFRSRKNPIQ
;
A
#
# COMPACT_ATOMS: atom_id res chain seq x y z
N MET A 1 -6.59 -14.71 -29.85
CA MET A 1 -7.51 -14.22 -28.80
C MET A 1 -7.05 -14.76 -27.46
N GLU A 2 -6.44 -13.92 -26.64
CA GLU A 2 -5.94 -14.30 -25.31
C GLU A 2 -7.11 -14.36 -24.33
N LYS A 3 -7.31 -15.53 -23.70
CA LYS A 3 -8.33 -15.72 -22.67
C LYS A 3 -7.90 -14.95 -21.42
N SER A 4 -8.62 -13.87 -21.13
CA SER A 4 -8.45 -13.04 -19.94
C SER A 4 -8.50 -13.88 -18.66
N TRP A 5 -7.61 -13.60 -17.72
CA TRP A 5 -7.55 -14.26 -16.41
C TRP A 5 -8.85 -14.09 -15.59
N PHE A 6 -9.71 -13.14 -15.97
CA PHE A 6 -10.99 -12.88 -15.34
C PHE A 6 -12.10 -13.88 -15.72
N SER A 7 -11.88 -14.82 -16.65
CA SER A 7 -12.90 -15.79 -17.08
C SER A 7 -12.78 -17.19 -16.47
N THR A 8 -11.97 -17.38 -15.42
CA THR A 8 -11.81 -18.68 -14.77
C THR A 8 -12.91 -18.89 -13.72
N ASN A 9 -13.97 -19.59 -14.10
CA ASN A 9 -14.97 -20.07 -13.15
C ASN A 9 -14.35 -21.14 -12.24
N LEU A 10 -14.06 -20.79 -10.98
CA LEU A 10 -13.71 -21.77 -9.95
C LEU A 10 -15.00 -22.45 -9.47
N LYS A 11 -15.17 -23.73 -9.79
CA LYS A 11 -16.23 -24.55 -9.19
C LYS A 11 -15.82 -24.85 -7.75
N VAL A 12 -16.46 -24.19 -6.79
CA VAL A 12 -16.31 -24.51 -5.36
C VAL A 12 -17.29 -25.63 -5.02
N VAL A 13 -16.77 -26.76 -4.53
CA VAL A 13 -17.56 -27.85 -3.94
C VAL A 13 -18.21 -27.33 -2.65
N GLN A 14 -19.52 -27.49 -2.52
CA GLN A 14 -20.23 -27.13 -1.29
C GLN A 14 -19.88 -28.14 -0.19
N ASN A 15 -19.11 -27.71 0.81
CA ASN A 15 -18.95 -28.48 2.05
C ASN A 15 -20.12 -28.18 3.01
N PRO A 16 -20.84 -29.20 3.50
CA PRO A 16 -21.82 -29.03 4.55
C PRO A 16 -21.14 -29.17 5.92
N SER A 17 -20.84 -28.03 6.56
CA SER A 17 -20.84 -27.84 8.02
C SER A 17 -20.23 -26.48 8.36
N LYS A 18 -21.06 -25.56 8.86
CA LYS A 18 -20.62 -24.34 9.54
C LYS A 18 -21.10 -24.44 10.99
N PRO A 19 -20.28 -24.15 12.01
CA PRO A 19 -20.80 -23.97 13.36
C PRO A 19 -21.62 -22.68 13.43
N GLN A 20 -22.66 -22.73 14.27
CA GLN A 20 -23.72 -21.74 14.39
C GLN A 20 -23.20 -20.41 14.93
N ILE A 21 -23.23 -19.37 14.09
CA ILE A 21 -23.05 -17.97 14.52
C ILE A 21 -24.44 -17.45 14.85
N PHE A 22 -24.71 -17.19 16.13
CA PHE A 22 -25.89 -16.47 16.57
C PHE A 22 -25.81 -15.03 16.07
N SER A 23 -26.69 -14.67 15.13
CA SER A 23 -27.05 -13.28 14.90
C SER A 23 -28.51 -13.21 14.42
N PRO A 24 -29.40 -12.44 15.09
CA PRO A 24 -30.84 -12.46 14.82
C PRO A 24 -31.19 -11.85 13.46
N SER A 25 -31.77 -12.68 12.60
CA SER A 25 -32.78 -12.38 11.57
C SER A 25 -32.75 -11.00 10.89
N PHE A 26 -32.20 -10.94 9.68
CA PHE A 26 -32.78 -10.13 8.60
C PHE A 26 -33.50 -11.08 7.64
N MET A 27 -34.84 -11.09 7.66
CA MET A 27 -35.62 -11.78 6.64
C MET A 27 -35.52 -10.99 5.33
N SER A 28 -34.79 -11.52 4.34
CA SER A 28 -34.94 -11.04 2.97
C SER A 28 -36.07 -11.83 2.31
N SER A 29 -37.22 -11.20 2.09
CA SER A 29 -38.24 -11.72 1.21
C SER A 29 -37.68 -11.80 -0.22
N HIS A 30 -37.78 -12.97 -0.83
CA HIS A 30 -37.36 -13.22 -2.19
C HIS A 30 -38.42 -12.60 -3.12
N ALA A 31 -38.12 -11.44 -3.72
CA ALA A 31 -38.94 -10.87 -4.79
C ALA A 31 -38.34 -11.27 -6.15
N VAL A 32 -39.23 -11.79 -6.99
CA VAL A 32 -39.06 -12.29 -8.35
C VAL A 32 -38.34 -11.28 -9.26
N SER A 33 -37.39 -11.79 -10.05
CA SER A 33 -36.58 -11.08 -11.05
C SER A 33 -37.36 -10.16 -12.00
N THR A 34 -36.80 -9.00 -12.35
CA THR A 34 -36.49 -8.57 -13.74
C THR A 34 -35.72 -7.23 -13.70
N ASP A 35 -34.84 -7.06 -14.68
CA ASP A 35 -33.88 -5.98 -14.95
C ASP A 35 -32.55 -5.99 -14.20
N SER A 36 -31.51 -6.37 -14.96
CA SER A 36 -30.10 -6.17 -14.67
C SER A 36 -29.77 -4.67 -14.68
N GLU A 37 -30.29 -3.92 -13.71
CA GLU A 37 -29.71 -2.65 -13.36
C GLU A 37 -28.35 -2.92 -12.73
N ASN A 38 -27.30 -2.37 -13.35
CA ASN A 38 -26.00 -2.22 -12.73
C ASN A 38 -26.21 -1.40 -11.44
N MET A 39 -26.46 -2.07 -10.31
CA MET A 39 -26.38 -1.45 -9.00
C MET A 39 -24.91 -1.04 -8.81
N GLY A 40 -24.57 0.16 -9.27
CA GLY A 40 -23.26 0.74 -9.05
C GLY A 40 -23.00 0.66 -7.56
N ARG A 41 -22.07 -0.22 -7.15
CA ARG A 41 -21.69 -0.38 -5.75
C ARG A 41 -21.10 0.95 -5.28
N LYS A 42 -21.96 1.82 -4.75
CA LYS A 42 -21.56 3.13 -4.22
C LYS A 42 -20.64 2.85 -3.04
N SER A 43 -19.36 3.21 -3.20
CA SER A 43 -18.38 3.07 -2.12
C SER A 43 -18.77 4.02 -0.98
N LYS A 44 -19.11 3.47 0.18
CA LYS A 44 -19.43 4.29 1.36
C LYS A 44 -18.13 4.86 1.93
N LYS A 45 -18.03 6.19 2.00
CA LYS A 45 -16.86 6.89 2.58
C LYS A 45 -16.87 6.72 4.09
N MET A 46 -15.92 5.96 4.64
CA MET A 46 -15.71 5.86 6.08
C MET A 46 -14.74 6.94 6.54
N ARG A 47 -15.14 7.73 7.54
CA ARG A 47 -14.24 8.67 8.24
C ARG A 47 -13.71 7.99 9.49
N LEU A 48 -12.39 8.01 9.69
CA LEU A 48 -11.74 7.50 10.89
C LEU A 48 -11.27 8.68 11.73
N PHE A 49 -11.75 8.77 12.96
CA PHE A 49 -11.29 9.75 13.94
C PHE A 49 -10.32 9.06 14.89
N LEU A 50 -9.06 9.52 14.87
CA LEU A 50 -8.01 8.98 15.74
C LEU A 50 -7.99 9.75 17.06
N ASN A 51 -7.87 8.99 18.16
CA ASN A 51 -7.57 9.57 19.47
C ASN A 51 -6.16 10.21 19.48
N PRO A 52 -5.87 11.11 20.45
CA PRO A 52 -4.59 11.80 20.53
C PRO A 52 -3.37 10.85 20.53
N GLU A 53 -3.43 9.75 21.28
CA GLU A 53 -2.35 8.75 21.35
C GLU A 53 -2.14 8.02 20.01
N GLN A 54 -3.23 7.58 19.39
CA GLN A 54 -3.17 6.97 18.05
C GLN A 54 -2.60 7.94 17.01
N ARG A 55 -2.94 9.24 17.12
CA ARG A 55 -2.42 10.28 16.25
C ARG A 55 -0.91 10.46 16.43
N ARG A 56 -0.39 10.42 17.66
CA ARG A 56 1.06 10.44 17.93
C ARG A 56 1.76 9.26 17.29
N LEU A 57 1.23 8.03 17.47
CA LEU A 57 1.78 6.81 16.87
C LEU A 57 1.81 6.89 15.34
N VAL A 58 0.70 7.27 14.71
CA VAL A 58 0.62 7.40 13.25
C VAL A 58 1.57 8.48 12.73
N ARG A 59 1.73 9.61 13.44
CA ARG A 59 2.72 10.64 13.09
C ARG A 59 4.15 10.12 13.16
N GLN A 60 4.49 9.33 14.19
CA GLN A 60 5.80 8.68 14.30
C GLN A 60 6.04 7.73 13.13
N TRP A 61 5.04 6.92 12.77
CA TRP A 61 5.12 6.00 11.64
C TRP A 61 5.34 6.72 10.30
N PHE A 62 4.62 7.82 10.06
CA PHE A 62 4.86 8.66 8.89
C PHE A 62 6.25 9.30 8.91
N GLY A 63 6.76 9.69 10.08
CA GLY A 63 8.11 10.19 10.26
C GLY A 63 9.17 9.17 9.84
N VAL A 64 9.10 7.95 10.38
CA VAL A 64 9.99 6.83 10.02
C VAL A 64 9.88 6.50 8.54
N SER A 65 8.66 6.34 8.00
CA SER A 65 8.45 6.06 6.58
C SER A 65 9.13 7.10 5.69
N ARG A 66 9.01 8.38 6.04
CA ARG A 66 9.62 9.50 5.30
C ARG A 66 11.15 9.44 5.37
N TYR A 67 11.70 9.20 6.55
CA TYR A 67 13.14 9.07 6.77
C TYR A 67 13.72 7.92 5.93
N VAL A 68 13.13 6.72 6.04
CA VAL A 68 13.58 5.53 5.31
C VAL A 68 13.49 5.75 3.80
N PHE A 69 12.40 6.34 3.30
CA PHE A 69 12.27 6.69 1.89
C PHE A 69 13.39 7.62 1.42
N ASN A 70 13.63 8.72 2.16
CA ASN A 70 14.65 9.70 1.78
C ASN A 70 16.07 9.10 1.83
N LYS A 71 16.38 8.30 2.86
CA LYS A 71 17.66 7.57 2.96
C LYS A 71 17.84 6.62 1.78
N THR A 72 16.80 5.90 1.39
CA THR A 72 16.83 5.00 0.21
C THR A 72 17.07 5.79 -1.08
N ILE A 73 16.40 6.93 -1.29
CA ILE A 73 16.61 7.76 -2.47
C ILE A 73 18.03 8.32 -2.52
N LYS A 74 18.62 8.71 -1.38
CA LYS A 74 20.01 9.18 -1.31
C LYS A 74 20.99 8.10 -1.82
N ILE A 75 20.87 6.87 -1.31
CA ILE A 75 21.69 5.73 -1.74
C ILE A 75 21.49 5.45 -3.25
N LEU A 76 20.26 5.54 -3.74
CA LEU A 76 19.95 5.31 -5.16
C LEU A 76 20.47 6.44 -6.06
N GLN A 77 20.60 7.67 -5.55
CA GLN A 77 21.17 8.80 -6.27
C GLN A 77 22.70 8.72 -6.37
N GLU A 78 23.37 8.14 -5.36
CA GLU A 78 24.82 7.88 -5.37
C GLU A 78 25.23 6.90 -6.48
N GLY A 79 24.29 6.14 -7.04
CA GLY A 79 24.49 5.38 -8.28
C GLY A 79 25.24 4.05 -8.13
N ILE A 80 25.74 3.75 -6.94
CA ILE A 80 26.48 2.51 -6.63
C ILE A 80 25.55 1.29 -6.68
N VAL A 81 24.28 1.46 -6.27
CA VAL A 81 23.35 0.35 -6.10
C VAL A 81 22.20 0.41 -7.11
N LYS A 82 21.98 -0.71 -7.83
CA LYS A 82 20.81 -0.85 -8.72
C LYS A 82 19.53 -0.83 -7.88
N ALA A 83 18.47 -0.19 -8.40
CA ALA A 83 17.15 -0.12 -7.77
C ALA A 83 16.44 -1.49 -7.69
N ASN A 84 16.96 -2.39 -6.86
CA ASN A 84 16.37 -3.68 -6.52
C ASN A 84 15.98 -3.67 -5.05
N TRP A 85 14.68 -3.58 -4.80
CA TRP A 85 14.15 -3.43 -3.45
C TRP A 85 14.48 -4.62 -2.53
N LYS A 86 14.62 -5.85 -3.06
CA LYS A 86 14.94 -7.02 -2.22
C LYS A 86 16.37 -6.96 -1.69
N ALA A 87 17.30 -6.52 -2.54
CA ALA A 87 18.72 -6.40 -2.18
C ALA A 87 18.96 -5.26 -1.19
N ILE A 88 18.40 -4.08 -1.45
CA ILE A 88 18.61 -2.90 -0.58
C ILE A 88 17.94 -3.07 0.80
N LYS A 89 16.87 -3.86 0.86
CA LYS A 89 16.02 -3.93 2.05
C LYS A 89 16.72 -4.52 3.27
N THR A 90 17.52 -5.56 3.11
CA THR A 90 18.21 -6.19 4.25
C THR A 90 19.21 -5.22 4.87
N ASP A 91 20.06 -4.66 4.04
CA ASP A 91 21.18 -3.81 4.47
C ASP A 91 20.64 -2.53 5.08
N LEU A 92 19.66 -1.90 4.43
CA LEU A 92 19.09 -0.66 4.93
C LEU A 92 18.35 -0.86 6.25
N LEU A 93 17.65 -1.98 6.44
CA LEU A 93 16.92 -2.25 7.68
C LEU A 93 17.85 -2.47 8.88
N ASN A 94 19.03 -3.05 8.66
CA ASN A 94 20.06 -3.22 9.67
C ASN A 94 20.71 -1.88 10.04
N ASP A 95 20.90 -1.00 9.05
CA ASP A 95 21.49 0.35 9.21
C ASP A 95 20.50 1.40 9.76
N LEU A 96 19.33 1.00 10.25
CA LEU A 96 18.37 1.95 10.81
C LEU A 96 18.70 2.30 12.26
N PRO A 97 18.59 3.59 12.63
CA PRO A 97 18.80 4.01 14.00
C PRO A 97 17.76 3.42 14.97
N GLU A 98 18.12 3.34 16.26
CA GLU A 98 17.35 2.62 17.28
C GLU A 98 15.88 3.05 17.37
N TRP A 99 15.60 4.35 17.25
CA TRP A 99 14.24 4.90 17.31
C TRP A 99 13.32 4.40 16.17
N CYS A 100 13.87 3.91 15.06
CA CYS A 100 13.12 3.27 13.98
C CYS A 100 12.68 1.85 14.32
N LYS A 101 13.28 1.18 15.31
CA LYS A 101 12.96 -0.22 15.66
C LYS A 101 11.57 -0.34 16.25
N VAL A 102 11.12 0.67 17.00
CA VAL A 102 9.77 0.77 17.60
C VAL A 102 8.66 0.72 16.53
N VAL A 103 8.95 1.18 15.32
CA VAL A 103 7.96 1.22 14.23
C VAL A 103 7.88 -0.12 13.50
N PRO A 104 6.68 -0.60 13.15
CA PRO A 104 6.49 -1.87 12.45
C PRO A 104 7.34 -2.02 11.20
N TYR A 105 7.84 -3.23 10.99
CA TYR A 105 8.66 -3.61 9.82
C TYR A 105 8.00 -3.27 8.48
N GLN A 106 6.68 -3.50 8.37
CA GLN A 106 5.95 -3.28 7.12
C GLN A 106 6.06 -1.83 6.65
N ILE A 107 6.00 -0.86 7.57
CA ILE A 107 6.07 0.57 7.26
C ILE A 107 7.44 0.94 6.67
N LYS A 108 8.50 0.38 7.25
CA LYS A 108 9.88 0.56 6.77
C LYS A 108 10.06 -0.10 5.40
N SER A 109 9.65 -1.36 5.25
CA SER A 109 9.82 -2.11 4.00
C SER A 109 9.01 -1.54 2.83
N ILE A 110 7.79 -1.06 3.07
CA ILE A 110 6.97 -0.39 2.04
C ILE A 110 7.64 0.91 1.62
N ALA A 111 8.21 1.70 2.54
CA ALA A 111 8.93 2.93 2.19
C ALA A 111 10.13 2.67 1.25
N ILE A 112 10.88 1.59 1.47
CA ILE A 112 11.99 1.17 0.59
C ILE A 112 11.47 0.77 -0.80
N LYS A 113 10.40 -0.03 -0.84
CA LYS A 113 9.77 -0.47 -2.08
C LYS A 113 9.25 0.72 -2.89
N ASP A 114 8.59 1.68 -2.23
CA ASP A 114 8.09 2.90 -2.84
C ASP A 114 9.23 3.72 -3.46
N ALA A 115 10.35 3.88 -2.74
CA ALA A 115 11.53 4.62 -3.24
C ALA A 115 12.11 3.97 -4.50
N CYS A 116 12.32 2.64 -4.48
CA CYS A 116 12.79 1.90 -5.64
C CYS A 116 11.82 1.99 -6.83
N THR A 117 10.52 1.93 -6.55
CA THR A 117 9.46 2.03 -7.57
C THR A 117 9.46 3.41 -8.21
N ALA A 118 9.55 4.48 -7.42
CA ALA A 118 9.62 5.85 -7.92
C ALA A 118 10.83 6.07 -8.85
N VAL A 119 12.01 5.53 -8.50
CA VAL A 119 13.20 5.61 -9.36
C VAL A 119 13.02 4.80 -10.65
N ARG A 120 12.42 3.61 -10.56
CA ARG A 120 12.11 2.78 -11.75
C ARG A 120 11.14 3.48 -12.68
N GLU A 121 10.10 4.11 -12.14
CA GLU A 121 9.13 4.89 -12.92
C GLU A 121 9.75 6.12 -13.54
N ALA A 122 10.62 6.84 -12.83
CA ALA A 122 11.38 7.96 -13.37
C ALA A 122 12.22 7.54 -14.58
N LYS A 123 12.94 6.41 -14.48
CA LYS A 123 13.70 5.82 -15.60
C LYS A 123 12.78 5.43 -16.76
N LYS A 124 11.63 4.80 -16.47
CA LYS A 124 10.64 4.44 -17.50
C LYS A 124 10.05 5.67 -18.19
N LYS A 125 9.85 6.77 -17.47
CA LYS A 125 9.39 8.05 -18.04
C LYS A 125 10.45 8.67 -18.94
N TYR A 126 11.71 8.68 -18.50
CA TYR A 126 12.83 9.17 -19.32
C TYR A 126 12.88 8.47 -20.68
N ASN A 127 12.75 7.14 -20.71
CA ASN A 127 12.75 6.38 -21.96
C ASN A 127 11.58 6.73 -22.91
N LYS A 128 10.50 7.34 -22.40
CA LYS A 128 9.32 7.71 -23.19
C LYS A 128 9.34 9.17 -23.63
N THR A 129 9.75 10.08 -22.76
CA THR A 129 9.66 11.53 -22.98
C THR A 129 11.01 12.19 -23.21
N SER A 130 12.13 11.46 -23.07
CA SER A 130 13.51 11.98 -23.11
C SER A 130 13.78 13.11 -22.10
N GLN A 131 12.90 13.31 -21.13
CA GLN A 131 13.01 14.33 -20.10
C GLN A 131 13.43 13.70 -18.77
N ILE A 132 14.43 14.31 -18.11
CA ILE A 132 14.93 13.83 -16.83
C ILE A 132 13.92 14.15 -15.73
N ASN A 133 13.30 13.12 -15.17
CA ASN A 133 12.46 13.24 -13.99
C ASN A 133 13.23 12.83 -12.73
N ARG A 134 13.59 13.81 -11.89
CA ARG A 134 14.31 13.53 -10.64
C ARG A 134 13.34 13.20 -9.52
N VAL A 135 13.52 12.03 -8.89
CA VAL A 135 12.75 11.67 -7.69
C VAL A 135 13.14 12.59 -6.54
N ARG A 136 12.16 13.31 -6.01
CA ARG A 136 12.36 14.23 -4.88
C ARG A 136 12.17 13.51 -3.55
N PHE A 137 12.80 14.04 -2.50
CA PHE A 137 12.56 13.61 -1.13
C PHE A 137 11.11 13.91 -0.71
N ARG A 138 10.56 13.05 0.15
CA ARG A 138 9.30 13.32 0.82
C ARG A 138 9.54 14.39 1.88
N SER A 139 8.76 15.45 1.85
CA SER A 139 8.76 16.55 2.82
C SER A 139 7.58 16.42 3.80
N ARG A 140 7.65 17.19 4.90
CA ARG A 140 6.46 17.43 5.75
C ARG A 140 5.57 18.40 4.99
N LYS A 141 4.30 18.04 4.76
CA LYS A 141 3.34 18.94 4.12
C LYS A 141 2.91 20.09 5.04
N ASN A 142 2.90 19.87 6.36
CA ASN A 142 2.60 20.91 7.36
C ASN A 142 3.77 21.03 8.36
N PRO A 143 4.33 22.23 8.57
CA PRO A 143 5.41 22.46 9.52
C PRO A 143 4.94 22.45 10.99
N ILE A 144 3.69 22.82 11.26
CA ILE A 144 3.10 22.92 12.60
C ILE A 144 2.00 21.85 12.73
N GLN A 145 2.03 21.03 13.78
CA GLN A 145 1.14 19.88 13.99
C GLN A 145 0.85 19.57 15.44
#